data_AF-A0AAD7QFL0-F1
#
_entry.id   AF-A0AAD7QFL0-F1
#
_cell.length_a   1.000
_cell.length_b   1.000
_cell.length_c   1.000
_cell.angle_alpha   90.00
_cell.angle_beta   90.00
_cell.angle_gamma   90.00
#
_symmetry.space_group_name_H-M   'P 1'
#
loop_
_entity.id
_entity.type
_entity.pdbx_description
1 polymer ?
#
loop_
_entity_poly.entity_id
_entity_poly.type
_entity_poly.pdbx_seq_one_letter_code
_entity_poly.pdbx_strand_id
1 'polypeptide(L)' 'MAGLLGYRSLPPKAKNLVVAGGLTTFVFGVYFYTMRAVGGTDELQTAIDKFEEQKSKNEAEARMPSKV' A
#
# COMPACT_ATOMS: atom_id res chain seq x y z
N MET A 1 -28.53 -17.24 9.48
CA MET A 1 -28.50 -16.38 10.70
C MET A 1 -27.75 -17.04 11.87
N ALA A 2 -26.64 -17.75 11.64
CA ALA A 2 -25.91 -18.43 12.72
C ALA A 2 -25.06 -17.46 13.58
N GLY A 3 -24.51 -16.39 12.99
CA GLY A 3 -23.60 -15.47 13.68
C GLY A 3 -24.23 -14.66 14.82
N LEU A 4 -25.46 -14.17 14.65
CA LEU A 4 -26.14 -13.39 15.68
C LEU A 4 -26.60 -14.26 16.87
N LEU A 5 -27.08 -15.47 16.56
CA LEU A 5 -27.49 -16.45 17.59
C LEU A 5 -26.28 -16.95 18.38
N GLY A 6 -25.16 -17.24 17.69
CA GLY A 6 -23.90 -17.66 18.32
C GLY A 6 -23.27 -16.57 19.18
N TYR A 7 -23.32 -15.30 18.76
CA TYR A 7 -22.83 -14.18 19.60
C TYR A 7 -23.68 -13.98 20.86
N ARG A 8 -25.00 -14.16 20.77
CA ARG A 8 -25.90 -14.01 21.93
C ARG A 8 -25.65 -15.08 22.99
N SER A 9 -25.29 -16.30 22.59
CA SER A 9 -25.00 -17.43 23.49
C SER A 9 -23.60 -17.40 24.12
N LEU A 10 -22.69 -16.50 23.69
CA LEU A 10 -21.36 -16.40 24.29
C LEU A 10 -21.40 -15.86 25.72
N PRO A 11 -20.44 -16.25 26.59
CA PRO A 11 -20.25 -15.60 27.88
C PRO A 11 -19.78 -14.14 27.71
N PRO A 12 -20.06 -13.23 28.66
CA PRO A 12 -19.78 -11.79 28.53
C PRO A 12 -18.32 -11.45 28.16
N LYS A 13 -17.35 -12.18 28.73
CA LYS A 13 -15.92 -12.00 28.40
C LYS A 13 -15.60 -12.33 26.94
N ALA A 14 -16.22 -13.36 26.38
CA ALA A 14 -16.01 -13.74 24.98
C ALA A 14 -16.66 -12.75 24.02
N LYS A 15 -17.80 -12.14 24.40
CA LYS A 15 -18.41 -11.04 23.64
C LYS A 15 -17.46 -9.84 23.54
N ASN A 16 -16.85 -9.45 24.67
CA ASN A 16 -15.88 -8.37 24.69
C ASN A 16 -14.65 -8.67 23.81
N LEU A 17 -14.20 -9.93 23.77
CA LEU A 17 -13.10 -10.35 22.90
C LEU A 17 -13.47 -10.24 21.42
N VAL A 18 -14.68 -10.66 21.04
CA VAL A 18 -15.17 -10.52 19.65
C VAL A 18 -15.26 -9.05 19.25
N VAL A 19 -15.78 -8.19 20.14
CA VAL A 19 -15.89 -6.74 19.87
C VAL A 19 -14.51 -6.10 19.79
N ALA A 20 -13.62 -6.39 20.74
CA ALA A 20 -12.26 -5.86 20.74
C ALA A 20 -11.48 -6.34 19.52
N GLY A 21 -11.53 -7.64 19.21
CA GLY A 21 -10.91 -8.22 18.02
C GLY A 21 -11.43 -7.57 16.74
N GLY A 22 -12.76 -7.44 16.59
CA GLY A 22 -13.37 -6.78 15.43
C GLY A 22 -12.90 -5.33 15.25
N LEU A 23 -12.91 -4.55 16.34
CA LEU A 23 -12.46 -3.15 16.33
C LEU A 23 -10.97 -3.05 15.98
N THR A 24 -10.12 -3.88 16.59
CA THR A 24 -8.68 -3.91 16.31
C THR A 24 -8.40 -4.28 14.86
N THR A 25 -9.09 -5.31 14.33
CA THR A 25 -8.88 -5.75 12.95
C THR A 25 -9.37 -4.70 11.96
N PHE A 26 -10.47 -4.00 12.26
CA PHE A 26 -10.98 -2.91 11.44
C PHE A 26 -10.00 -1.73 11.39
N VAL A 27 -9.55 -1.22 12.54
CA VAL A 27 -8.61 -0.10 12.62
C VAL A 27 -7.29 -0.46 11.95
N PHE A 28 -6.75 -1.66 12.22
CA PHE A 28 -5.53 -2.14 11.59
C PHE A 28 -5.70 -2.31 10.07
N GLY A 29 -6.84 -2.84 9.62
CA GLY A 29 -7.15 -3.00 8.21
C GLY A 29 -7.24 -1.67 7.47
N VAL A 30 -7.87 -0.65 8.05
CA VAL A 30 -7.94 0.71 7.47
C VAL A 30 -6.55 1.33 7.41
N TYR A 31 -5.78 1.27 8.50
CA TYR A 31 -4.41 1.80 8.55
C TYR A 31 -3.49 1.11 7.53
N PHE A 32 -3.56 -0.22 7.44
CA PHE A 32 -2.80 -0.98 6.46
C PHE A 32 -3.25 -0.67 5.03
N TYR A 33 -4.56 -0.54 4.81
CA TYR A 33 -5.12 -0.20 3.50
C TYR A 33 -4.66 1.18 3.04
N THR A 34 -4.69 2.19 3.90
CA THR A 34 -4.22 3.54 3.53
C THR A 34 -2.71 3.54 3.29
N MET A 35 -1.92 2.85 4.10
CA MET A 35 -0.49 2.72 3.83
C MET A 35 -0.19 1.95 2.54
N ARG A 36 -0.99 0.93 2.19
CA ARG A 36 -0.82 0.19 0.93
C ARG A 36 -1.32 0.95 -0.29
N ALA A 37 -2.41 1.69 -0.16
CA ALA A 37 -3.02 2.46 -1.24
C ALA A 37 -2.30 3.79 -1.50
N VAL A 38 -1.64 4.36 -0.47
CA VAL A 38 -0.97 5.67 -0.55
C VAL A 38 0.55 5.56 -0.44
N GLY A 39 1.10 4.51 0.18
CA GLY A 39 2.54 4.29 0.33
C GLY A 39 3.23 3.60 -0.85
N GLY A 40 2.52 3.40 -1.97
CA GLY A 40 3.06 2.85 -3.22
C GLY A 40 3.46 3.89 -4.26
N THR A 41 3.34 5.19 -3.97
CA THR A 41 3.64 6.28 -4.91
C THR A 41 5.13 6.65 -4.98
N ASP A 42 6.05 5.68 -4.82
CA ASP A 42 7.43 5.83 -5.30
C ASP A 42 7.51 5.80 -6.85
N GLU A 43 6.38 5.67 -7.52
CA GLU A 43 6.25 5.84 -8.97
C GLU A 43 6.68 7.23 -9.45
N LEU A 44 6.55 8.28 -8.62
CA LEU A 44 6.98 9.63 -9.01
C LEU A 44 8.52 9.72 -9.06
N GLN A 45 9.22 9.18 -8.06
CA GLN A 45 10.69 9.12 -8.06
C GLN A 45 11.21 8.10 -9.09
N THR A 46 10.55 6.95 -9.25
CA THR A 46 10.90 5.99 -10.30
C THR A 46 10.70 6.58 -11.70
N ALA A 47 9.70 7.44 -11.91
CA ALA A 47 9.52 8.15 -13.17
C ALA A 47 10.57 9.24 -13.39
N ILE A 48 10.99 9.94 -12.32
CA ILE A 48 12.07 10.93 -12.36
C ILE A 48 13.41 10.25 -12.68
N ASP A 49 13.75 9.14 -12.00
CA ASP A 49 14.96 8.36 -12.27
C ASP A 49 14.99 7.85 -13.71
N LYS A 50 13.86 7.31 -14.21
CA LYS A 50 13.74 6.87 -15.61
C LYS A 50 13.88 8.02 -16.60
N PHE A 51 13.42 9.22 -16.26
CA PHE A 51 13.54 10.40 -17.10
C PHE A 51 14.98 10.94 -17.13
N GLU A 52 15.66 11.01 -15.98
CA GLU A 52 17.08 11.41 -15.91
C GLU A 52 18.00 10.42 -16.62
N GLU A 53 17.71 9.12 -16.52
CA GLU A 53 18.48 8.08 -17.21
C GLU A 53 18.34 8.18 -18.74
N GLN A 54 17.14 8.50 -19.24
CA GLN A 54 16.90 8.73 -20.68
C GLN A 54 17.54 10.03 -21.17
N LYS A 55 17.49 11.11 -20.37
CA LYS A 55 18.15 12.37 -20.71
C LYS A 55 19.67 12.20 -20.83
N SER A 56 20.27 11.48 -19.89
CA SER A 56 21.71 11.20 -19.87
C SER A 56 22.16 10.37 -21.08
N LYS A 57 21.35 9.39 -21.52
CA LYS A 57 21.63 8.59 -22.72
C LYS A 57 21.52 9.41 -24.01
N ASN A 58 20.49 10.24 -24.16
CA ASN A 58 20.33 11.12 -25.32
C ASN A 58 21.45 12.18 -25.40
N GLU A 59 21.88 12.74 -24.26
CA GLU A 59 23.00 13.69 -24.23
C GLU A 59 24.35 13.01 -24.55
N ALA A 60 24.52 11.74 -24.18
CA ALA A 60 25.71 10.97 -24.53
C ALA A 60 25.74 10.60 -26.03
N GLU A 61 24.60 10.26 -26.61
CA GLU A 61 24.48 9.95 -28.05
C GLU A 61 24.62 11.20 -28.91
N ALA A 62 24.06 12.34 -28.49
CA ALA A 62 24.23 13.64 -29.15
C ALA A 62 25.65 14.21 -29.04
N ARG A 63 26.44 13.76 -28.06
CA ARG A 63 27.86 14.12 -27.89
C ARG A 63 28.82 13.19 -28.63
N MET A 64 28.36 12.10 -29.23
CA MET A 64 29.20 11.33 -30.15
C MET A 64 29.35 12.12 -31.46
N PRO A 65 30.56 12.60 -31.80
CA PRO A 65 30.75 13.28 -33.07
C PRO A 65 30.52 12.25 -34.18
N SER A 66 29.55 12.53 -35.06
CA SER A 66 29.34 11.82 -36.31
C SER A 66 30.70 11.66 -37.01
N LYS A 67 31.26 10.46 -36.97
CA LYS A 67 32.56 10.17 -37.56
C LYS A 67 32.34 9.83 -39.05
N VAL A 68 32.59 10.86 -39.86
CA VAL A 68 32.91 10.89 -41.31
C VAL A 68 31.81 10.43 -42.26
#